data_AF-A0A1J5SCA8-F1
#
_entry.id   AF-A0A1J5SCA8-F1
#
_cell.length_a   1.000
_cell.length_b   1.000
_cell.length_c   1.000
_cell.angle_alpha   90.00
_cell.angle_beta   90.00
_cell.angle_gamma   90.00
#
_symmetry.space_group_name_H-M   'P 1'
#
loop_
_entity.id
_entity.type
_entity.pdbx_description
1 polymer ?
#
loop_
_entity_poly.entity_id
_entity_poly.type
_entity_poly.pdbx_seq_one_letter_code
_entity_poly.pdbx_strand_id
1 'polypeptide(L)'
;MNEATFSKLGSSENCLQAVHKQWALCATRRLRFIHPELTLTLHGTDFNFTLHVANCDDGGFPALAEYFDHNVRPITCNIRLSQQIPRDSAPIEEVDNYDAELWLNGEPLSTTNFNRLLSLAEPTLPDGGIDFDNSRNTWVFRSSSSLTDDEKASVQRATTRVGIIGAVDFVEVSPPAELPLTPVPISKTQGDLNIITSRHLKRAPGMLRDLVHQDEDEWRGFLSRRAKQEIVAPDPAATSTFACLYDVEHCGDSRLSELLTIYDRIDLMPGRHSLDWSSKHQVPLPDLQELVRLKRVRIILPYSVADYPSTLLEAVTEVDRSSIVLSRALAAKTITRGQMKEPLLYAPLTSAQRAAVLSAMSHSVTDERYRGLLRSYGQLFSGQHDMFMMRGALASLGFGVGAYLGDVFLKLGNKDARIELMTCGAGIEWALGLGASYIPRDYGGFDETWNSQIIASYLGRTRPRPSDPIANRMHIVSDGLLAVSDVPPLEVARNFHSLPASRFRNVARRLMEATPNASELQNAVDQINADVKHFERRAERLASWKVGALFSGAILATVEDGWPIIASAGAAWLYAMLEEKIPAQLRDELTDARAMLTGLATGSSLDAVVVSRSRKSIAKNKNL
;
A
#
# COMPACT_ATOMS: atom_id res chain seq x y z
N MET A 1 9.67 -24.02 -10.80
CA MET A 1 8.88 -24.69 -9.75
C MET A 1 9.09 -26.19 -9.91
N ASN A 2 9.61 -26.88 -8.89
CA ASN A 2 9.67 -28.34 -8.90
C ASN A 2 8.29 -28.88 -8.51
N GLU A 3 7.70 -29.73 -9.36
CA GLU A 3 6.43 -30.45 -9.15
C GLU A 3 6.44 -31.35 -7.88
N ALA A 4 7.58 -31.50 -7.23
CA ALA A 4 7.81 -32.46 -6.16
C ALA A 4 7.28 -32.05 -4.77
N THR A 5 6.88 -30.79 -4.55
CA THR A 5 6.45 -30.36 -3.20
C THR A 5 4.95 -30.56 -2.95
N PHE A 6 4.15 -30.81 -3.99
CA PHE A 6 2.69 -31.02 -3.86
C PHE A 6 2.27 -32.50 -3.92
N SER A 7 3.17 -33.45 -4.19
CA SER A 7 2.81 -34.87 -4.37
C SER A 7 2.83 -35.73 -3.10
N LYS A 8 2.92 -35.13 -1.91
CA LYS A 8 2.88 -35.84 -0.62
C LYS A 8 1.65 -35.50 0.25
N LEU A 9 0.52 -35.20 -0.36
CA LEU A 9 -0.78 -35.30 0.30
C LEU A 9 -1.43 -36.61 -0.16
N GLY A 10 -1.56 -37.54 0.79
CA GLY A 10 -2.08 -38.89 0.55
C GLY A 10 -3.46 -38.88 -0.09
N SER A 11 -3.68 -39.86 -0.96
CA SER A 11 -4.97 -40.19 -1.55
C SER A 11 -6.02 -40.49 -0.48
N SER A 12 -6.79 -39.48 -0.06
CA SER A 12 -8.16 -39.57 0.51
C SER A 12 -8.72 -38.24 1.05
N GLU A 13 -7.98 -37.12 1.01
CA GLU A 13 -8.52 -35.83 1.47
C GLU A 13 -9.54 -35.27 0.45
N ASN A 14 -10.77 -35.02 0.92
CA ASN A 14 -11.83 -34.42 0.12
C ASN A 14 -11.43 -32.98 -0.29
N CYS A 15 -11.64 -32.56 -1.55
CA CYS A 15 -11.34 -31.20 -2.02
C CYS A 15 -11.96 -30.11 -1.14
N LEU A 16 -13.20 -30.31 -0.68
CA LEU A 16 -13.88 -29.39 0.23
C LEU A 16 -13.23 -29.34 1.62
N GLN A 17 -12.77 -30.48 2.12
CA GLN A 17 -12.06 -30.57 3.39
C GLN A 17 -10.74 -29.80 3.32
N ALA A 18 -10.00 -29.94 2.22
CA ALA A 18 -8.76 -29.21 2.01
C ALA A 18 -8.98 -27.69 1.96
N VAL A 19 -10.07 -27.23 1.33
CA VAL A 19 -10.46 -25.79 1.33
C VAL A 19 -10.76 -25.31 2.75
N HIS A 20 -11.55 -26.05 3.53
CA HIS A 20 -11.89 -25.66 4.91
C HIS A 20 -10.66 -25.62 5.82
N LYS A 21 -9.71 -26.55 5.63
CA LYS A 21 -8.41 -26.54 6.32
C LYS A 21 -7.62 -25.27 6.03
N GLN A 22 -7.60 -24.82 4.78
CA GLN A 22 -6.94 -23.55 4.41
C GLN A 22 -7.63 -22.33 5.02
N TRP A 23 -8.97 -22.32 5.07
CA TRP A 23 -9.73 -21.26 5.75
C TRP A 23 -9.45 -21.23 7.25
N ALA A 24 -9.30 -22.39 7.89
CA ALA A 24 -8.90 -22.50 9.30
C ALA A 24 -7.48 -21.94 9.55
N LEU A 25 -6.54 -22.21 8.64
CA LEU A 25 -5.18 -21.64 8.67
C LEU A 25 -5.19 -20.12 8.48
N CYS A 26 -5.99 -19.61 7.54
CA CYS A 26 -6.19 -18.17 7.33
C CYS A 26 -6.74 -17.49 8.61
N ALA A 27 -7.78 -18.05 9.22
CA ALA A 27 -8.35 -17.54 10.47
C ALA A 27 -7.31 -17.52 11.61
N THR A 28 -6.48 -18.56 11.69
CA THR A 28 -5.38 -18.66 12.66
C THR A 28 -4.35 -17.55 12.46
N ARG A 29 -3.92 -17.29 11.21
CA ARG A 29 -3.01 -16.19 10.86
C ARG A 29 -3.58 -14.83 11.24
N ARG A 30 -4.84 -14.56 10.88
CA ARG A 30 -5.51 -13.29 11.19
C ARG A 30 -5.57 -13.05 12.70
N LEU A 31 -5.94 -14.08 13.48
CA LEU A 31 -5.97 -13.96 14.94
C LEU A 31 -4.56 -13.73 15.51
N ARG A 32 -3.54 -14.40 14.97
CA ARG A 32 -2.13 -14.22 15.37
C ARG A 32 -1.64 -12.79 15.14
N PHE A 33 -2.07 -12.13 14.07
CA PHE A 33 -1.75 -10.72 13.84
C PHE A 33 -2.44 -9.79 14.83
N ILE A 34 -3.73 -10.02 15.11
CA ILE A 34 -4.52 -9.16 15.99
C ILE A 34 -4.10 -9.35 17.47
N HIS A 35 -3.75 -10.57 17.85
CA HIS A 35 -3.30 -10.94 19.20
C HIS A 35 -1.91 -11.58 19.16
N PRO A 36 -0.85 -10.80 18.86
CA PRO A 36 0.51 -11.31 18.73
C PRO A 36 1.11 -11.82 20.05
N GLU A 37 0.51 -11.48 21.18
CA GLU A 37 0.85 -11.98 22.52
C GLU A 37 0.43 -13.44 22.75
N LEU A 38 -0.53 -13.95 21.99
CA LEU A 38 -1.08 -15.29 22.17
C LEU A 38 -0.26 -16.33 21.42
N THR A 39 -0.12 -17.50 22.03
CA THR A 39 0.43 -18.67 21.34
C THR A 39 -0.73 -19.50 20.80
N LEU A 40 -0.79 -19.64 19.48
CA LEU A 40 -1.90 -20.26 18.76
C LEU A 40 -1.44 -21.53 18.05
N THR A 41 -2.15 -22.64 18.26
CA THR A 41 -1.87 -23.91 17.57
C THR A 41 -3.16 -24.47 16.98
N LEU A 42 -3.19 -24.66 15.66
CA LEU A 42 -4.34 -25.23 14.98
C LEU A 42 -4.29 -26.76 15.07
N HIS A 43 -5.39 -27.35 15.50
CA HIS A 43 -5.61 -28.79 15.45
C HIS A 43 -6.86 -29.08 14.62
N GLY A 44 -6.90 -30.23 13.97
CA GLY A 44 -8.12 -30.62 13.28
C GLY A 44 -8.12 -32.07 12.80
N THR A 45 -9.32 -32.59 12.67
CA THR A 45 -9.64 -33.87 12.05
C THR A 45 -10.91 -33.68 11.24
N ASP A 46 -10.88 -34.14 9.98
CA ASP A 46 -11.96 -33.97 9.03
C ASP A 46 -12.36 -32.50 8.81
N PHE A 47 -13.61 -32.14 9.09
CA PHE A 47 -14.16 -30.79 8.98
C PHE A 47 -14.16 -30.00 10.30
N ASN A 48 -13.66 -30.60 11.39
CA ASN A 48 -13.69 -30.00 12.73
C ASN A 48 -12.30 -29.47 13.09
N PHE A 49 -12.20 -28.15 13.21
CA PHE A 49 -10.95 -27.47 13.56
C PHE A 49 -11.06 -26.87 14.97
N THR A 50 -10.00 -27.01 15.75
CA THR A 50 -9.89 -26.39 17.07
C THR A 50 -8.60 -25.60 17.13
N LEU A 51 -8.71 -24.30 17.38
CA LEU A 51 -7.59 -23.42 17.61
C LEU A 51 -7.29 -23.37 19.10
N HIS A 52 -6.21 -24.02 19.48
CA HIS A 52 -5.72 -24.01 20.85
C HIS A 52 -5.04 -22.67 21.15
N VAL A 53 -5.47 -22.01 22.22
CA VAL A 53 -4.95 -20.73 22.69
C VAL A 53 -4.22 -20.95 24.00
N ALA A 54 -2.88 -20.85 23.97
CA ALA A 54 -2.06 -20.84 25.18
C ALA A 54 -1.86 -19.40 25.68
N ASN A 55 -1.73 -19.26 27.01
CA ASN A 55 -1.48 -17.99 27.72
C ASN A 55 -2.63 -16.96 27.67
N CYS A 56 -3.89 -17.42 27.65
CA CYS A 56 -5.05 -16.55 27.80
C CYS A 56 -5.70 -16.78 29.18
N ASP A 57 -5.82 -15.71 29.98
CA ASP A 57 -6.47 -15.76 31.29
C ASP A 57 -7.95 -16.18 31.15
N ASP A 58 -8.43 -17.01 32.09
CA ASP A 58 -9.80 -17.54 32.08
C ASP A 58 -10.89 -16.44 32.05
N GLY A 59 -10.59 -15.25 32.58
CA GLY A 59 -11.50 -14.10 32.53
C GLY A 59 -11.54 -13.38 31.18
N GLY A 60 -10.50 -13.49 30.36
CA GLY A 60 -10.40 -12.85 29.04
C GLY A 60 -10.81 -13.74 27.88
N PHE A 61 -10.79 -15.07 28.07
CA PHE A 61 -11.10 -16.04 27.03
C PHE A 61 -12.52 -15.90 26.44
N PRO A 62 -13.61 -15.64 27.22
CA PRO A 62 -14.94 -15.49 26.65
C PRO A 62 -15.04 -14.31 25.65
N ALA A 63 -14.42 -13.18 25.98
CA ALA A 63 -14.40 -12.01 25.10
C ALA A 63 -13.58 -12.27 23.83
N LEU A 64 -12.46 -12.99 23.94
CA LEU A 64 -11.66 -13.41 22.79
C LEU A 64 -12.44 -14.36 21.87
N ALA A 65 -13.16 -15.33 22.44
CA ALA A 65 -13.98 -16.27 21.69
C ALA A 65 -15.13 -15.55 20.95
N GLU A 66 -15.81 -14.62 21.62
CA GLU A 66 -16.83 -13.79 20.98
C GLU A 66 -16.24 -12.95 19.84
N TYR A 67 -15.09 -12.31 20.07
CA TYR A 67 -14.42 -11.53 19.03
C TYR A 67 -14.04 -12.40 17.82
N PHE A 68 -13.48 -13.59 18.07
CA PHE A 68 -13.10 -14.54 17.02
C PHE A 68 -14.31 -14.95 16.18
N ASP A 69 -15.43 -15.29 16.80
CA ASP A 69 -16.64 -15.74 16.12
C ASP A 69 -17.28 -14.66 15.25
N HIS A 70 -17.19 -13.38 15.66
CA HIS A 70 -17.79 -12.26 14.91
C HIS A 70 -16.86 -11.66 13.86
N ASN A 71 -15.54 -11.62 14.10
CA ASN A 71 -14.61 -10.82 13.31
C ASN A 71 -13.57 -11.63 12.52
N VAL A 72 -13.33 -12.89 12.89
CA VAL A 72 -12.22 -13.70 12.32
C VAL A 72 -12.73 -14.98 11.66
N ARG A 73 -13.66 -15.68 12.30
CA ARG A 73 -14.14 -17.00 11.87
C ARG A 73 -14.85 -16.93 10.51
N PRO A 74 -14.40 -17.70 9.51
CA PRO A 74 -15.16 -17.89 8.28
C PRO A 74 -16.49 -18.59 8.59
N ILE A 75 -17.62 -18.01 8.14
CA ILE A 75 -18.98 -18.51 8.44
C ILE A 75 -19.16 -19.99 8.08
N THR A 76 -18.50 -20.44 7.02
CA THR A 76 -18.61 -21.80 6.48
C THR A 76 -17.63 -22.80 7.10
N CYS A 77 -16.64 -22.35 7.87
CA CYS A 77 -15.62 -23.22 8.47
C CYS A 77 -15.95 -23.52 9.93
N ASN A 78 -16.02 -24.81 10.28
CA ASN A 78 -16.24 -25.24 11.66
C ASN A 78 -14.93 -25.19 12.46
N ILE A 79 -14.53 -23.99 12.84
CA ILE A 79 -13.37 -23.71 13.70
C ILE A 79 -13.83 -23.05 15.01
N ARG A 80 -13.29 -23.51 16.13
CA ARG A 80 -13.57 -22.97 17.48
C ARG A 80 -12.29 -22.72 18.27
N LEU A 81 -12.34 -21.77 19.20
CA LEU A 81 -11.25 -21.58 20.18
C LEU A 81 -11.37 -22.60 21.33
N SER A 82 -10.23 -23.04 21.86
CA SER A 82 -10.15 -23.87 23.06
C SER A 82 -8.90 -23.53 23.88
N GLN A 83 -9.00 -23.53 25.21
CA GLN A 83 -7.83 -23.47 26.10
C GLN A 83 -7.20 -24.86 26.35
N GLN A 84 -7.90 -25.94 26.00
CA GLN A 84 -7.39 -27.30 26.15
C GLN A 84 -6.98 -27.86 24.79
N ILE A 85 -5.82 -28.51 24.75
CA ILE A 85 -5.37 -29.29 23.60
C ILE A 85 -6.37 -30.44 23.39
N PRO A 86 -6.95 -30.61 22.19
CA PRO A 86 -7.90 -31.68 21.96
C PRO A 86 -7.19 -33.04 22.05
N ARG A 87 -7.84 -34.02 22.70
CA ARG A 87 -7.21 -35.30 23.10
C ARG A 87 -6.80 -36.20 21.92
N ASP A 88 -7.38 -36.00 20.73
CA ASP A 88 -7.26 -36.92 19.58
C ASP A 88 -6.95 -36.22 18.24
N SER A 89 -6.26 -35.08 18.24
CA SER A 89 -5.99 -34.31 17.00
C SER A 89 -4.54 -33.89 16.86
N ALA A 90 -3.93 -34.26 15.73
CA ALA A 90 -2.58 -33.81 15.38
C ALA A 90 -2.57 -32.28 15.11
N PRO A 91 -1.47 -31.59 15.45
CA PRO A 91 -1.30 -30.21 15.05
C PRO A 91 -1.23 -30.11 13.52
N ILE A 92 -1.90 -29.12 12.97
CA ILE A 92 -1.83 -28.79 11.54
C ILE A 92 -0.71 -27.76 11.39
N GLU A 93 0.36 -28.16 10.72
CA GLU A 93 1.46 -27.25 10.41
C GLU A 93 1.09 -26.30 9.29
N GLU A 94 1.52 -25.05 9.45
CA GLU A 94 1.42 -24.01 8.43
C GLU A 94 2.66 -24.09 7.53
N VAL A 95 2.44 -24.19 6.22
CA VAL A 95 3.54 -24.18 5.25
C VAL A 95 3.77 -22.74 4.81
N ASP A 96 4.89 -22.16 5.24
CA ASP A 96 5.30 -20.83 4.82
C ASP A 96 5.72 -20.84 3.35
N ASN A 97 4.82 -20.43 2.47
CA ASN A 97 5.11 -20.19 1.06
C ASN A 97 4.64 -18.80 0.69
N TYR A 98 5.60 -17.88 0.61
CA TYR A 98 5.28 -16.48 0.37
C TYR A 98 4.62 -16.25 -1.00
N ASP A 99 5.02 -16.97 -2.05
CA ASP A 99 4.37 -16.85 -3.36
C ASP A 99 2.89 -17.27 -3.28
N ALA A 100 2.60 -18.37 -2.56
CA ALA A 100 1.23 -18.81 -2.33
C ALA A 100 0.42 -17.78 -1.52
N GLU A 101 1.02 -17.15 -0.51
CA GLU A 101 0.38 -16.05 0.23
C GLU A 101 0.11 -14.85 -0.67
N LEU A 102 1.06 -14.49 -1.55
CA LEU A 102 0.88 -13.39 -2.49
C LEU A 102 -0.31 -13.62 -3.41
N TRP A 103 -0.53 -14.87 -3.85
CA TRP A 103 -1.67 -15.28 -4.67
C TRP A 103 -2.94 -15.60 -3.89
N LEU A 104 -3.01 -15.22 -2.61
CA LEU A 104 -4.18 -15.41 -1.73
C LEU A 104 -4.61 -16.87 -1.60
N ASN A 105 -3.67 -17.80 -1.68
CA ASN A 105 -3.97 -19.22 -1.57
C ASN A 105 -4.59 -19.51 -0.20
N GLY A 106 -5.80 -20.09 -0.24
CA GLY A 106 -6.54 -20.42 0.98
C GLY A 106 -7.30 -19.27 1.62
N GLU A 107 -7.36 -18.09 1.01
CA GLU A 107 -8.21 -17.00 1.49
C GLU A 107 -9.70 -17.26 1.13
N PRO A 108 -10.65 -16.99 2.05
CA PRO A 108 -12.07 -17.10 1.75
C PRO A 108 -12.52 -15.93 0.86
N LEU A 109 -12.59 -16.18 -0.44
CA LEU A 109 -13.00 -15.19 -1.46
C LEU A 109 -14.41 -15.47 -1.99
N SER A 110 -15.12 -14.41 -2.38
CA SER A 110 -16.35 -14.57 -3.17
C SER A 110 -16.04 -15.15 -4.55
N THR A 111 -17.00 -15.88 -5.15
CA THR A 111 -16.84 -16.45 -6.50
C THR A 111 -16.43 -15.39 -7.53
N THR A 112 -16.94 -14.16 -7.41
CA THR A 112 -16.56 -13.04 -8.29
C THR A 112 -15.09 -12.65 -8.13
N ASN A 113 -14.62 -12.47 -6.89
CA ASN A 113 -13.22 -12.10 -6.62
C ASN A 113 -12.26 -13.22 -7.00
N PHE A 114 -12.68 -14.47 -6.77
CA PHE A 114 -11.93 -15.65 -7.17
C PHE A 114 -11.72 -15.73 -8.69
N ASN A 115 -12.78 -15.52 -9.47
CA ASN A 115 -12.70 -15.49 -10.94
C ASN A 115 -11.87 -14.31 -11.47
N ARG A 116 -11.88 -13.16 -10.80
CA ARG A 116 -10.97 -12.03 -11.11
C ARG A 116 -9.51 -12.40 -10.87
N LEU A 117 -9.22 -13.04 -9.75
CA LEU A 117 -7.88 -13.49 -9.40
C LEU A 117 -7.34 -14.51 -10.41
N LEU A 118 -8.17 -15.46 -10.84
CA LEU A 118 -7.80 -16.39 -11.92
C LEU A 118 -7.51 -15.69 -13.24
N SER A 119 -8.30 -14.68 -13.58
CA SER A 119 -8.08 -13.87 -14.79
C SER A 119 -6.78 -13.06 -14.70
N LEU A 120 -6.36 -12.67 -13.49
CA LEU A 120 -5.09 -11.98 -13.25
C LEU A 120 -3.90 -12.96 -13.23
N ALA A 121 -4.12 -14.20 -12.78
CA ALA A 121 -3.10 -15.22 -12.65
C ALA A 121 -2.54 -15.69 -14.00
N GLU A 122 -3.41 -15.82 -15.01
CA GLU A 122 -3.07 -16.32 -16.34
C GLU A 122 -3.68 -15.44 -17.45
N PRO A 123 -2.86 -14.81 -18.32
CA PRO A 123 -3.35 -13.89 -19.35
C PRO A 123 -4.12 -14.58 -20.48
N THR A 124 -3.83 -15.85 -20.76
CA THR A 124 -4.48 -16.62 -21.84
C THR A 124 -5.71 -17.40 -21.38
N LEU A 125 -6.25 -17.09 -20.20
CA LEU A 125 -7.38 -17.82 -19.63
C LEU A 125 -8.60 -17.75 -20.58
N PRO A 126 -9.18 -18.89 -21.00
CA PRO A 126 -10.34 -18.91 -21.89
C PRO A 126 -11.58 -18.30 -21.24
N ASP A 127 -12.59 -17.99 -22.04
CA ASP A 127 -13.86 -17.46 -21.55
C ASP A 127 -14.65 -18.47 -20.72
N GLY A 128 -15.20 -18.03 -19.58
CA GLY A 128 -15.85 -18.89 -18.61
C GLY A 128 -15.65 -18.47 -17.14
N GLY A 129 -16.16 -19.28 -16.23
CA GLY A 129 -15.97 -19.07 -14.80
C GLY A 129 -15.84 -20.39 -14.06
N ILE A 130 -15.05 -20.40 -12.99
CA ILE A 130 -14.95 -21.53 -12.10
C ILE A 130 -15.85 -21.34 -10.88
N ASP A 131 -16.38 -22.45 -10.39
CA ASP A 131 -17.21 -22.51 -9.21
C ASP A 131 -17.13 -23.92 -8.61
N PHE A 132 -17.50 -24.06 -7.34
CA PHE A 132 -17.52 -25.37 -6.68
C PHE A 132 -18.90 -26.02 -6.83
N ASP A 133 -18.96 -27.21 -7.43
CA ASP A 133 -20.19 -27.97 -7.52
C ASP A 133 -20.33 -28.89 -6.31
N ASN A 134 -21.18 -28.50 -5.35
CA ASN A 134 -21.45 -29.28 -4.14
C ASN A 134 -22.04 -30.67 -4.41
N SER A 135 -22.74 -30.87 -5.54
CA SER A 135 -23.34 -32.17 -5.87
C SER A 135 -22.28 -33.18 -6.35
N ARG A 136 -21.26 -32.69 -7.04
CA ARG A 136 -20.14 -33.48 -7.56
C ARG A 136 -18.91 -33.44 -6.65
N ASN A 137 -18.92 -32.55 -5.67
CA ASN A 137 -17.83 -32.29 -4.75
C ASN A 137 -16.50 -32.01 -5.50
N THR A 138 -16.59 -31.22 -6.58
CA THR A 138 -15.47 -30.91 -7.48
C THR A 138 -15.56 -29.48 -7.99
N TRP A 139 -14.43 -28.94 -8.43
CA TRP A 139 -14.38 -27.64 -9.09
C TRP A 139 -14.82 -27.78 -10.54
N VAL A 140 -15.70 -26.89 -11.00
CA VAL A 140 -16.23 -26.92 -12.36
C VAL A 140 -15.95 -25.60 -13.06
N PHE A 141 -15.19 -25.65 -14.15
CA PHE A 141 -15.02 -24.53 -15.08
C PHE A 141 -16.12 -24.58 -16.14
N ARG A 142 -16.95 -23.54 -16.18
CA ARG A 142 -18.07 -23.39 -17.11
C ARG A 142 -17.69 -22.44 -18.23
N SER A 143 -17.68 -22.94 -19.47
CA SER A 143 -17.39 -22.17 -20.69
C SER A 143 -18.61 -22.14 -21.62
N SER A 144 -18.74 -21.08 -22.43
CA SER A 144 -19.77 -20.99 -23.47
C SER A 144 -19.49 -21.82 -24.71
N SER A 145 -18.26 -22.35 -24.83
CA SER A 145 -17.80 -23.17 -25.96
C SER A 145 -16.91 -24.29 -25.48
N SER A 146 -16.78 -25.35 -26.30
CA SER A 146 -15.79 -26.39 -26.07
C SER A 146 -14.38 -25.80 -26.03
N LEU A 147 -13.60 -26.22 -25.03
CA LEU A 147 -12.24 -25.74 -24.80
C LEU A 147 -11.23 -26.66 -25.47
N THR A 148 -10.24 -26.06 -26.11
CA THR A 148 -9.02 -26.73 -26.60
C THR A 148 -8.15 -27.21 -25.45
N ASP A 149 -7.22 -28.13 -25.71
CA ASP A 149 -6.34 -28.65 -24.66
C ASP A 149 -5.37 -27.59 -24.12
N ASP A 150 -4.96 -26.63 -24.97
CA ASP A 150 -4.15 -25.48 -24.55
C ASP A 150 -4.93 -24.55 -23.60
N GLU A 151 -6.22 -24.34 -23.87
CA GLU A 151 -7.11 -23.55 -23.00
C GLU A 151 -7.37 -24.25 -21.67
N LYS A 152 -7.58 -25.58 -21.67
CA LYS A 152 -7.68 -26.36 -20.43
C LYS A 152 -6.38 -26.29 -19.62
N ALA A 153 -5.22 -26.38 -20.28
CA ALA A 153 -3.93 -26.24 -19.62
C ALA A 153 -3.72 -24.83 -19.04
N SER A 154 -4.23 -23.80 -19.71
CA SER A 154 -4.25 -22.42 -19.20
C SER A 154 -5.10 -22.30 -17.93
N VAL A 155 -6.31 -22.88 -17.92
CA VAL A 155 -7.14 -22.95 -16.71
C VAL A 155 -6.39 -23.68 -15.58
N GLN A 156 -5.78 -24.83 -15.86
CA GLN A 156 -5.03 -25.59 -14.85
C GLN A 156 -3.85 -24.80 -14.26
N ARG A 157 -3.12 -24.04 -15.06
CA ARG A 157 -2.06 -23.15 -14.57
C ARG A 157 -2.62 -22.07 -13.66
N ALA A 158 -3.71 -21.41 -14.06
CA ALA A 158 -4.37 -20.39 -13.26
C ALA A 158 -4.85 -20.96 -11.92
N THR A 159 -5.52 -22.11 -11.93
CA THR A 159 -6.06 -22.74 -10.72
C THR A 159 -4.96 -23.22 -9.78
N THR A 160 -3.85 -23.74 -10.33
CA THR A 160 -2.68 -24.12 -9.53
C THR A 160 -2.05 -22.90 -8.86
N ARG A 161 -1.93 -21.78 -9.59
CA ARG A 161 -1.33 -20.54 -9.08
C ARG A 161 -2.15 -19.94 -7.93
N VAL A 162 -3.47 -19.98 -8.03
CA VAL A 162 -4.42 -19.49 -7.01
C VAL A 162 -4.70 -20.54 -5.92
N GLY A 163 -4.03 -21.69 -5.98
CA GLY A 163 -4.06 -22.69 -4.91
C GLY A 163 -5.35 -23.51 -4.84
N ILE A 164 -6.02 -23.77 -5.97
CA ILE A 164 -7.11 -24.75 -6.02
C ILE A 164 -6.55 -26.14 -5.72
N ILE A 165 -7.17 -26.79 -4.73
CA ILE A 165 -6.86 -28.16 -4.37
C ILE A 165 -7.95 -29.05 -4.97
N GLY A 166 -7.54 -29.96 -5.86
CA GLY A 166 -8.44 -30.92 -6.51
C GLY A 166 -8.43 -30.84 -8.04
N ALA A 167 -9.12 -31.79 -8.67
CA ALA A 167 -9.35 -31.78 -10.10
C ALA A 167 -10.35 -30.69 -10.50
N VAL A 168 -10.24 -30.19 -11.73
CA VAL A 168 -11.18 -29.24 -12.33
C VAL A 168 -11.86 -29.91 -13.50
N ASP A 169 -13.19 -30.02 -13.41
CA ASP A 169 -14.03 -30.52 -14.49
C ASP A 169 -14.39 -29.37 -15.43
N PHE A 170 -14.47 -29.67 -16.73
CA PHE A 170 -14.83 -28.70 -17.75
C PHE A 170 -16.24 -28.98 -18.27
N VAL A 171 -17.12 -27.98 -18.19
CA VAL A 171 -18.51 -28.09 -18.62
C VAL A 171 -18.81 -26.98 -19.62
N GLU A 172 -19.33 -27.37 -20.79
CA GLU A 172 -19.89 -26.45 -21.76
C GLU A 172 -21.32 -26.09 -21.34
N VAL A 173 -21.59 -24.80 -21.22
CA VAL A 173 -22.92 -24.27 -20.89
C VAL A 173 -23.39 -23.46 -22.08
N SER A 174 -24.48 -23.89 -22.71
CA SER A 174 -25.10 -23.09 -23.76
C SER A 174 -25.49 -21.72 -23.18
N PRO A 175 -25.06 -20.60 -23.80
CA PRO A 175 -25.44 -19.29 -23.31
C PRO A 175 -26.97 -19.21 -23.29
N PRO A 176 -27.59 -18.63 -22.24
CA PRO A 176 -29.03 -18.37 -22.29
C PRO A 176 -29.32 -17.55 -23.54
N ALA A 177 -30.37 -17.94 -24.28
CA ALA A 177 -30.79 -17.30 -25.53
C ALA A 177 -30.72 -15.77 -25.38
N GLU A 178 -30.01 -15.13 -26.31
CA GLU A 178 -29.69 -13.70 -26.28
C GLU A 178 -30.91 -12.88 -25.85
N LEU A 179 -30.91 -12.41 -24.60
CA LEU A 179 -31.75 -11.28 -24.24
C LEU A 179 -31.32 -10.12 -25.13
N PRO A 180 -32.26 -9.39 -25.74
CA PRO A 180 -31.95 -8.36 -26.72
C PRO A 180 -30.87 -7.42 -26.18
N LEU A 181 -29.95 -7.06 -27.08
CA LEU A 181 -28.83 -6.14 -26.88
C LEU A 181 -29.29 -4.73 -26.46
N THR A 182 -29.95 -4.61 -25.31
CA THR A 182 -29.78 -3.40 -24.52
C THR A 182 -28.30 -3.34 -24.18
N PRO A 183 -27.58 -2.24 -24.46
CA PRO A 183 -26.31 -2.02 -23.84
C PRO A 183 -26.59 -2.10 -22.35
N VAL A 184 -26.26 -3.24 -21.72
CA VAL A 184 -26.02 -3.27 -20.30
C VAL A 184 -25.02 -2.14 -20.16
N PRO A 185 -25.39 -1.00 -19.53
CA PRO A 185 -24.42 0.02 -19.26
C PRO A 185 -23.25 -0.72 -18.63
N ILE A 186 -22.00 -0.32 -18.86
CA ILE A 186 -20.98 -0.61 -17.85
C ILE A 186 -21.67 -0.23 -16.54
N SER A 187 -22.05 -1.25 -15.77
CA SER A 187 -23.19 -1.11 -14.89
C SER A 187 -22.89 0.11 -14.02
N LYS A 188 -23.81 1.08 -13.99
CA LYS A 188 -23.83 2.11 -12.95
C LYS A 188 -24.08 1.47 -11.57
N THR A 189 -23.53 0.28 -11.30
CA THR A 189 -23.12 -0.14 -9.98
C THR A 189 -22.01 0.80 -9.56
N GLN A 190 -22.39 2.00 -9.14
CA GLN A 190 -21.73 2.62 -8.01
C GLN A 190 -21.52 1.51 -6.98
N GLY A 191 -20.27 1.10 -6.71
CA GLY A 191 -20.02 0.30 -5.53
C GLY A 191 -18.90 -0.74 -5.58
N ASP A 192 -18.32 -1.08 -6.74
CA ASP A 192 -17.18 -2.00 -6.73
C ASP A 192 -15.85 -1.24 -6.77
N LEU A 193 -15.18 -1.13 -5.61
CA LEU A 193 -13.83 -0.56 -5.50
C LEU A 193 -12.76 -1.51 -6.09
N ASN A 194 -13.13 -2.71 -6.52
CA ASN A 194 -12.20 -3.67 -7.11
C ASN A 194 -11.90 -3.33 -8.58
N ILE A 195 -10.66 -3.60 -8.98
CA ILE A 195 -10.16 -3.30 -10.31
C ILE A 195 -10.63 -4.35 -11.31
N ILE A 196 -11.27 -3.89 -12.39
CA ILE A 196 -11.62 -4.75 -13.53
C ILE A 196 -10.36 -5.31 -14.20
N THR A 197 -10.43 -6.56 -14.67
CA THR A 197 -9.35 -7.15 -15.47
C THR A 197 -9.57 -6.91 -16.96
N SER A 198 -8.50 -6.98 -17.75
CA SER A 198 -8.51 -6.86 -19.21
C SER A 198 -9.56 -7.77 -19.86
N ARG A 199 -9.71 -8.99 -19.33
CA ARG A 199 -10.73 -9.98 -19.74
C ARG A 199 -12.17 -9.53 -19.54
N HIS A 200 -12.46 -8.78 -18.49
CA HIS A 200 -13.81 -8.28 -18.21
C HIS A 200 -14.14 -7.00 -19.01
N LEU A 201 -13.18 -6.43 -19.74
CA LEU A 201 -13.32 -5.27 -20.62
C LEU A 201 -13.66 -5.64 -22.07
N LYS A 202 -14.44 -6.71 -22.31
CA LYS A 202 -14.74 -7.22 -23.68
C LYS A 202 -15.36 -6.19 -24.63
N ARG A 203 -16.10 -5.22 -24.08
CA ARG A 203 -16.79 -4.17 -24.83
C ARG A 203 -15.99 -2.87 -24.94
N ALA A 204 -14.82 -2.80 -24.32
CA ALA A 204 -13.95 -1.63 -24.39
C ALA A 204 -13.14 -1.63 -25.70
N PRO A 205 -12.64 -0.46 -26.14
CA PRO A 205 -11.70 -0.37 -27.24
C PRO A 205 -10.47 -1.27 -26.99
N GLY A 206 -9.96 -1.93 -28.03
CA GLY A 206 -8.82 -2.84 -27.93
C GLY A 206 -7.59 -2.18 -27.29
N MET A 207 -7.34 -0.91 -27.60
CA MET A 207 -6.24 -0.13 -27.01
C MET A 207 -6.34 0.00 -25.48
N LEU A 208 -7.54 0.19 -24.93
CA LEU A 208 -7.75 0.26 -23.48
C LEU A 208 -7.54 -1.11 -22.83
N ARG A 209 -8.00 -2.17 -23.49
CA ARG A 209 -7.79 -3.54 -23.04
C ARG A 209 -6.30 -3.89 -22.99
N ASP A 210 -5.53 -3.49 -24.00
CA ASP A 210 -4.08 -3.69 -24.06
C ASP A 210 -3.36 -2.93 -22.94
N LEU A 211 -3.80 -1.70 -22.64
CA LEU A 211 -3.26 -0.92 -21.52
C LEU A 211 -3.47 -1.61 -20.17
N VAL A 212 -4.67 -2.15 -19.92
CA VAL A 212 -4.95 -2.89 -18.69
C VAL A 212 -4.18 -4.20 -18.65
N HIS A 213 -4.05 -4.90 -19.78
CA HIS A 213 -3.26 -6.13 -19.86
C HIS A 213 -1.78 -5.87 -19.51
N GLN A 214 -1.21 -4.75 -19.97
CA GLN A 214 0.14 -4.33 -19.61
C GLN A 214 0.28 -4.04 -18.11
N ASP A 215 -0.69 -3.37 -17.49
CA ASP A 215 -0.72 -3.13 -16.03
C ASP A 215 -0.79 -4.44 -15.23
N GLU A 216 -1.54 -5.43 -15.73
CA GLU A 216 -1.59 -6.78 -15.15
C GLU A 216 -0.25 -7.51 -15.28
N ASP A 217 0.45 -7.40 -16.41
CA ASP A 217 1.79 -7.96 -16.60
C ASP A 217 2.83 -7.33 -15.66
N GLU A 218 2.81 -6.00 -15.52
CA GLU A 218 3.67 -5.29 -14.58
C GLU A 218 3.41 -5.73 -13.13
N TRP A 219 2.15 -5.93 -12.77
CA TRP A 219 1.76 -6.45 -11.46
C TRP A 219 2.25 -7.89 -11.24
N ARG A 220 2.08 -8.80 -12.20
CA ARG A 220 2.61 -10.17 -12.14
C ARG A 220 4.13 -10.18 -11.96
N GLY A 221 4.85 -9.31 -12.67
CA GLY A 221 6.30 -9.16 -12.54
C GLY A 221 6.72 -8.59 -11.19
N PHE A 222 5.94 -7.65 -10.64
CA PHE A 222 6.14 -7.12 -9.28
C PHE A 222 5.94 -8.21 -8.21
N LEU A 223 4.85 -8.97 -8.27
CA LEU A 223 4.60 -10.08 -7.33
C LEU A 223 5.70 -11.14 -7.40
N SER A 224 6.14 -11.50 -8.61
CA SER A 224 7.20 -12.51 -8.80
C SER A 224 8.54 -12.10 -8.18
N ARG A 225 8.86 -10.79 -8.17
CA ARG A 225 10.04 -10.26 -7.47
C ARG A 225 9.84 -10.26 -5.95
N ARG A 226 8.65 -9.87 -5.48
CA ARG A 226 8.30 -9.97 -4.05
C ARG A 226 8.35 -11.39 -3.53
N ALA A 227 7.91 -12.39 -4.30
CA ALA A 227 7.96 -13.80 -3.91
C ALA A 227 9.38 -14.27 -3.58
N LYS A 228 10.37 -13.71 -4.28
CA LYS A 228 11.81 -13.92 -4.04
C LYS A 228 12.40 -13.01 -2.95
N GLN A 229 11.54 -12.23 -2.30
CA GLN A 229 11.87 -11.21 -1.29
C GLN A 229 12.91 -10.18 -1.79
N GLU A 230 12.92 -9.91 -3.10
CA GLU A 230 13.85 -8.95 -3.70
C GLU A 230 13.53 -7.52 -3.25
N ILE A 231 14.52 -6.82 -2.72
CA ILE A 231 14.42 -5.40 -2.37
C ILE A 231 14.88 -4.57 -3.56
N VAL A 232 13.92 -3.92 -4.22
CA VAL A 232 14.22 -2.97 -5.30
C VAL A 232 14.47 -1.59 -4.70
N ALA A 233 15.73 -1.16 -4.70
CA ALA A 233 16.07 0.21 -4.41
C ALA A 233 15.53 1.12 -5.53
N PRO A 234 14.85 2.25 -5.21
CA PRO A 234 14.41 3.17 -6.23
C PRO A 234 15.61 3.76 -6.97
N ASP A 235 15.51 3.84 -8.31
CA ASP A 235 16.53 4.44 -9.15
C ASP A 235 16.78 5.91 -8.73
N PRO A 236 18.00 6.28 -8.29
CA PRO A 236 18.33 7.65 -7.94
C PRO A 236 18.09 8.64 -9.09
N ALA A 237 18.30 8.22 -10.34
CA ALA A 237 18.14 9.08 -11.51
C ALA A 237 16.67 9.49 -11.76
N ALA A 238 15.72 8.66 -11.33
CA ALA A 238 14.28 8.93 -11.44
C ALA A 238 13.79 10.08 -10.52
N THR A 239 14.62 10.56 -9.60
CA THR A 239 14.30 11.68 -8.69
C THR A 239 14.75 13.06 -9.19
N SER A 240 15.30 13.14 -10.41
CA SER A 240 15.80 14.40 -10.98
C SER A 240 14.71 15.37 -11.48
N THR A 241 13.47 14.91 -11.61
CA THR A 241 12.33 15.73 -12.09
C THR A 241 11.50 16.24 -10.92
N PHE A 242 11.30 17.56 -10.84
CA PHE A 242 10.48 18.14 -9.79
C PHE A 242 9.00 18.01 -10.17
N ALA A 243 8.30 17.05 -9.58
CA ALA A 243 6.91 16.73 -9.91
C ALA A 243 5.96 16.91 -8.73
N CYS A 244 4.68 17.13 -9.01
CA CYS A 244 3.61 17.13 -8.02
C CYS A 244 2.47 16.18 -8.40
N LEU A 245 1.81 15.59 -7.41
CA LEU A 245 0.53 14.90 -7.54
C LEU A 245 -0.58 15.91 -7.26
N TYR A 246 -1.45 16.12 -8.23
CA TYR A 246 -2.57 17.05 -8.16
C TYR A 246 -3.88 16.33 -8.46
N ASP A 247 -4.82 16.44 -7.51
CA ASP A 247 -6.16 15.90 -7.63
C ASP A 247 -7.12 17.00 -8.09
N VAL A 248 -7.82 16.78 -9.21
CA VAL A 248 -8.73 17.79 -9.77
C VAL A 248 -10.00 17.98 -8.94
N GLU A 249 -10.28 17.07 -8.00
CA GLU A 249 -11.35 17.26 -7.01
C GLU A 249 -10.99 18.32 -5.95
N HIS A 250 -9.75 18.83 -5.97
CA HIS A 250 -9.35 20.02 -5.21
C HIS A 250 -10.24 21.22 -5.57
N CYS A 251 -10.99 21.71 -4.57
CA CYS A 251 -11.90 22.84 -4.70
C CYS A 251 -11.22 24.21 -4.52
N GLY A 252 -9.98 24.25 -4.04
CA GLY A 252 -9.22 25.50 -3.92
C GLY A 252 -8.89 26.15 -5.27
N ASP A 253 -8.36 27.37 -5.18
CA ASP A 253 -8.18 28.28 -6.31
C ASP A 253 -6.97 27.96 -7.21
N SER A 254 -6.12 27.01 -6.79
CA SER A 254 -4.91 26.66 -7.54
C SER A 254 -5.22 26.15 -8.93
N ARG A 255 -4.60 26.76 -9.96
CA ARG A 255 -4.79 26.37 -11.37
C ARG A 255 -3.63 25.53 -11.90
N LEU A 256 -3.89 24.69 -12.90
CA LEU A 256 -2.85 23.87 -13.54
C LEU A 256 -1.74 24.74 -14.16
N SER A 257 -2.07 25.93 -14.68
CA SER A 257 -1.11 26.89 -15.21
C SER A 257 -0.07 27.30 -14.16
N GLU A 258 -0.51 27.63 -12.94
CA GLU A 258 0.35 28.01 -11.82
C GLU A 258 1.26 26.85 -11.44
N LEU A 259 0.72 25.64 -11.32
CA LEU A 259 1.51 24.45 -11.01
C LEU A 259 2.55 24.15 -12.10
N LEU A 260 2.26 24.36 -13.38
CA LEU A 260 3.21 24.16 -14.48
C LEU A 260 4.34 25.20 -14.52
N THR A 261 4.19 26.35 -13.85
CA THR A 261 5.30 27.29 -13.68
C THR A 261 6.34 26.75 -12.69
N ILE A 262 5.85 26.12 -11.62
CA ILE A 262 6.66 25.64 -10.48
C ILE A 262 7.25 24.27 -10.76
N TYR A 263 6.45 23.33 -11.28
CA TYR A 263 6.80 21.93 -11.45
C TYR A 263 7.18 21.59 -12.90
N ASP A 264 8.15 20.69 -13.04
CA ASP A 264 8.56 20.15 -14.34
C ASP A 264 7.48 19.20 -14.90
N ARG A 265 6.85 18.41 -14.03
CA ARG A 265 5.76 17.48 -14.40
C ARG A 265 4.63 17.53 -13.37
N ILE A 266 3.40 17.49 -13.84
CA ILE A 266 2.22 17.32 -13.00
C ILE A 266 1.67 15.91 -13.23
N ASP A 267 1.60 15.15 -12.14
CA ASP A 267 0.89 13.88 -12.06
C ASP A 267 -0.57 14.21 -11.71
N LEU A 268 -1.44 14.16 -12.70
CA LEU A 268 -2.84 14.61 -12.62
C LEU A 268 -3.76 13.43 -12.34
N MET A 269 -4.55 13.49 -11.26
CA MET A 269 -5.65 12.58 -11.00
C MET A 269 -6.96 13.20 -11.53
N PRO A 270 -7.52 12.70 -12.64
CA PRO A 270 -8.74 13.26 -13.21
C PRO A 270 -9.98 12.82 -12.43
N GLY A 271 -11.07 13.58 -12.57
CA GLY A 271 -12.37 13.22 -12.03
C GLY A 271 -12.90 11.93 -12.67
N ARG A 272 -13.52 11.06 -11.86
CA ARG A 272 -13.97 9.74 -12.33
C ARG A 272 -15.02 9.85 -13.43
N HIS A 273 -16.12 10.54 -13.19
CA HIS A 273 -17.29 10.41 -14.09
C HIS A 273 -17.52 11.58 -15.03
N SER A 274 -16.70 12.63 -14.95
CA SER A 274 -16.88 13.82 -15.77
C SER A 274 -15.55 14.46 -16.19
N LEU A 275 -15.65 15.24 -17.26
CA LEU A 275 -14.57 16.09 -17.77
C LEU A 275 -14.75 17.55 -17.36
N ASP A 276 -15.62 17.86 -16.40
CA ASP A 276 -15.93 19.25 -16.02
C ASP A 276 -14.69 19.99 -15.50
N TRP A 277 -13.79 19.25 -14.86
CA TRP A 277 -12.48 19.75 -14.41
C TRP A 277 -11.62 20.31 -15.57
N SER A 278 -11.76 19.77 -16.79
CA SER A 278 -11.02 20.26 -17.96
C SER A 278 -11.36 21.71 -18.27
N SER A 279 -12.63 22.08 -18.07
CA SER A 279 -13.12 23.44 -18.28
C SER A 279 -12.67 24.36 -17.14
N LYS A 280 -12.71 23.90 -15.88
CA LYS A 280 -12.18 24.62 -14.71
C LYS A 280 -10.72 25.03 -14.91
N HIS A 281 -9.90 24.13 -15.44
CA HIS A 281 -8.47 24.36 -15.65
C HIS A 281 -8.11 24.96 -17.01
N GLN A 282 -9.09 25.24 -17.89
CA GLN A 282 -8.88 25.71 -19.26
C GLN A 282 -7.93 24.80 -20.06
N VAL A 283 -8.09 23.47 -19.90
CA VAL A 283 -7.32 22.45 -20.64
C VAL A 283 -8.27 21.58 -21.44
N PRO A 284 -8.65 21.97 -22.67
CA PRO A 284 -9.42 21.09 -23.54
C PRO A 284 -8.59 19.85 -23.90
N LEU A 285 -9.25 18.76 -24.32
CA LEU A 285 -8.59 17.48 -24.63
C LEU A 285 -7.39 17.61 -25.61
N PRO A 286 -7.45 18.42 -26.69
CA PRO A 286 -6.30 18.60 -27.58
C PRO A 286 -5.08 19.24 -26.88
N ASP A 287 -5.31 20.17 -25.95
CA ASP A 287 -4.23 20.80 -25.19
C ASP A 287 -3.65 19.82 -24.17
N LEU A 288 -4.49 18.97 -23.57
CA LEU A 288 -4.03 17.88 -22.71
C LEU A 288 -3.14 16.89 -23.47
N GLN A 289 -3.52 16.51 -24.69
CA GLN A 289 -2.73 15.65 -25.56
C GLN A 289 -1.34 16.26 -25.83
N GLU A 290 -1.28 17.57 -26.09
CA GLU A 290 0.00 18.26 -26.31
C GLU A 290 0.84 18.37 -25.02
N LEU A 291 0.21 18.62 -23.86
CA LEU A 291 0.88 18.62 -22.55
C LEU A 291 1.48 17.25 -22.22
N VAL A 292 0.78 16.18 -22.56
CA VAL A 292 1.26 14.79 -22.47
C VAL A 292 2.42 14.56 -23.43
N ARG A 293 2.32 15.02 -24.69
CA ARG A 293 3.39 14.91 -25.68
C ARG A 293 4.67 15.60 -25.23
N LEU A 294 4.54 16.75 -24.54
CA LEU A 294 5.66 17.49 -23.93
C LEU A 294 6.16 16.87 -22.63
N LYS A 295 5.57 15.76 -22.15
CA LYS A 295 5.87 15.08 -20.87
C LYS A 295 5.70 15.97 -19.64
N ARG A 296 4.87 17.02 -19.77
CA ARG A 296 4.58 17.97 -18.68
C ARG A 296 3.40 17.50 -17.83
N VAL A 297 2.52 16.66 -18.37
CA VAL A 297 1.41 16.05 -17.65
C VAL A 297 1.46 14.54 -17.78
N ARG A 298 1.19 13.84 -16.68
CA ARG A 298 1.02 12.39 -16.61
C ARG A 298 -0.30 12.08 -15.89
N ILE A 299 -1.09 11.17 -16.43
CA ILE A 299 -2.41 10.83 -15.88
C ILE A 299 -2.27 9.69 -14.87
N ILE A 300 -2.84 9.85 -13.68
CA ILE A 300 -2.82 8.88 -12.60
C ILE A 300 -4.23 8.39 -12.32
N LEU A 301 -4.46 7.08 -12.43
CA LEU A 301 -5.77 6.46 -12.29
C LEU A 301 -5.76 5.46 -11.11
N PRO A 302 -6.03 5.91 -9.87
CA PRO A 302 -6.09 5.00 -8.72
C PRO A 302 -7.33 4.10 -8.76
N TYR A 303 -8.41 4.52 -9.43
CA TYR A 303 -9.63 3.72 -9.60
C TYR A 303 -9.57 2.82 -10.84
N SER A 304 -10.59 1.99 -11.03
CA SER A 304 -10.70 1.15 -12.22
C SER A 304 -10.82 2.02 -13.47
N VAL A 305 -10.18 1.62 -14.58
CA VAL A 305 -10.28 2.34 -15.86
C VAL A 305 -11.73 2.49 -16.35
N ALA A 306 -12.62 1.59 -15.94
CA ALA A 306 -14.04 1.63 -16.29
C ALA A 306 -14.80 2.80 -15.64
N ASP A 307 -14.23 3.41 -14.59
CA ASP A 307 -14.83 4.55 -13.91
C ASP A 307 -14.62 5.86 -14.65
N TYR A 308 -13.62 5.93 -15.55
CA TYR A 308 -13.17 7.13 -16.26
C TYR A 308 -13.80 7.28 -17.66
N PRO A 309 -13.95 8.51 -18.19
CA PRO A 309 -14.51 8.71 -19.52
C PRO A 309 -13.59 8.10 -20.59
N SER A 310 -14.12 7.24 -21.46
CA SER A 310 -13.31 6.56 -22.49
C SER A 310 -12.63 7.55 -23.43
N THR A 311 -13.27 8.68 -23.72
CA THR A 311 -12.72 9.76 -24.55
C THR A 311 -11.43 10.35 -24.01
N LEU A 312 -11.28 10.45 -22.68
CA LEU A 312 -10.05 10.91 -22.04
C LEU A 312 -8.93 9.89 -22.21
N LEU A 313 -9.25 8.63 -21.92
CA LEU A 313 -8.28 7.53 -21.96
C LEU A 313 -7.78 7.31 -23.37
N GLU A 314 -8.68 7.30 -24.37
CA GLU A 314 -8.33 7.18 -25.78
C GLU A 314 -7.40 8.32 -26.22
N ALA A 315 -7.77 9.58 -25.94
CA ALA A 315 -6.99 10.74 -26.34
C ALA A 315 -5.56 10.71 -25.79
N VAL A 316 -5.36 10.33 -24.54
CA VAL A 316 -4.03 10.29 -23.90
C VAL A 316 -3.23 9.06 -24.37
N THR A 317 -3.89 7.91 -24.50
CA THR A 317 -3.23 6.65 -24.90
C THR A 317 -2.73 6.68 -26.35
N GLU A 318 -3.41 7.41 -27.23
CA GLU A 318 -2.98 7.65 -28.62
C GLU A 318 -1.64 8.41 -28.70
N VAL A 319 -1.37 9.31 -27.75
CA VAL A 319 -0.16 10.15 -27.75
C VAL A 319 1.01 9.42 -27.11
N ASP A 320 0.86 8.99 -25.87
CA ASP A 320 1.91 8.28 -25.12
C ASP A 320 1.28 7.36 -24.07
N ARG A 321 1.33 6.05 -24.31
CA ARG A 321 0.82 5.04 -23.36
C ARG A 321 1.52 5.08 -22.01
N SER A 322 2.80 5.46 -21.97
CA SER A 322 3.59 5.52 -20.74
C SER A 322 3.24 6.72 -19.85
N SER A 323 2.44 7.65 -20.38
CA SER A 323 1.92 8.80 -19.64
C SER A 323 0.71 8.47 -18.77
N ILE A 324 0.21 7.23 -18.79
CA ILE A 324 -0.89 6.78 -17.92
C ILE A 324 -0.32 5.80 -16.90
N VAL A 325 -0.54 6.08 -15.62
CA VAL A 325 -0.25 5.16 -14.53
C VAL A 325 -1.56 4.60 -13.99
N LEU A 326 -1.79 3.32 -14.24
CA LEU A 326 -2.94 2.58 -13.75
C LEU A 326 -2.78 2.15 -12.29
N SER A 327 -3.87 1.70 -11.69
CA SER A 327 -3.97 1.44 -10.26
C SER A 327 -3.00 0.37 -9.74
N ARG A 328 -2.75 -0.73 -10.48
CA ARG A 328 -1.80 -1.76 -10.02
C ARG A 328 -0.35 -1.27 -10.13
N ALA A 329 0.01 -0.61 -11.22
CA ALA A 329 1.32 0.03 -11.38
C ALA A 329 1.56 1.09 -10.30
N LEU A 330 0.55 1.89 -9.96
CA LEU A 330 0.62 2.86 -8.87
C LEU A 330 0.81 2.18 -7.51
N ALA A 331 0.08 1.09 -7.24
CA ALA A 331 0.25 0.29 -6.03
C ALA A 331 1.66 -0.30 -5.93
N ALA A 332 2.18 -0.89 -7.01
CA ALA A 332 3.51 -1.47 -7.05
C ALA A 332 4.60 -0.41 -6.77
N LYS A 333 4.47 0.78 -7.35
CA LYS A 333 5.36 1.92 -7.08
C LYS A 333 5.25 2.39 -5.62
N THR A 334 4.03 2.48 -5.11
CA THR A 334 3.74 2.87 -3.72
C THR A 334 4.36 1.90 -2.73
N ILE A 335 4.19 0.59 -2.91
CA ILE A 335 4.81 -0.44 -2.04
C ILE A 335 6.34 -0.41 -2.17
N THR A 336 6.88 -0.27 -3.39
CA THR A 336 8.34 -0.29 -3.63
C THR A 336 9.08 0.89 -3.01
N ARG A 337 8.46 2.08 -2.97
CA ARG A 337 9.03 3.23 -2.25
C ARG A 337 8.62 3.26 -0.78
N GLY A 338 7.40 2.81 -0.50
CA GLY A 338 6.84 2.65 0.83
C GLY A 338 7.70 1.74 1.70
N GLN A 339 8.22 0.63 1.19
CA GLN A 339 9.13 -0.26 1.95
C GLN A 339 10.36 0.48 2.46
N MET A 340 10.86 1.52 1.76
CA MET A 340 12.02 2.31 2.21
C MET A 340 11.67 3.31 3.30
N LYS A 341 10.39 3.66 3.49
CA LYS A 341 9.93 4.63 4.50
C LYS A 341 9.23 3.95 5.65
N GLU A 342 8.49 2.89 5.37
CA GLU A 342 7.71 2.08 6.31
C GLU A 342 7.85 0.57 6.00
N PRO A 343 8.99 -0.06 6.35
CA PRO A 343 9.26 -1.47 6.06
C PRO A 343 8.31 -2.42 6.76
N LEU A 344 7.87 -2.11 7.99
CA LEU A 344 6.97 -2.98 8.72
C LEU A 344 5.68 -3.20 7.91
N LEU A 345 5.18 -2.16 7.24
CA LEU A 345 3.99 -2.24 6.40
C LEU A 345 4.25 -2.82 5.00
N TYR A 346 5.35 -2.43 4.35
CA TYR A 346 5.53 -2.65 2.92
C TYR A 346 6.65 -3.61 2.52
N ALA A 347 7.54 -3.98 3.43
CA ALA A 347 8.62 -4.93 3.12
C ALA A 347 8.05 -6.28 2.66
N PRO A 348 8.80 -7.01 1.83
CA PRO A 348 8.39 -8.32 1.32
C PRO A 348 8.56 -9.41 2.38
N LEU A 349 7.85 -9.29 3.51
CA LEU A 349 7.87 -10.25 4.62
C LEU A 349 6.69 -11.21 4.53
N THR A 350 6.93 -12.48 4.86
CA THR A 350 5.89 -13.51 4.97
C THR A 350 4.97 -13.24 6.15
N SER A 351 3.81 -13.89 6.17
CA SER A 351 2.87 -13.78 7.29
C SER A 351 3.49 -14.25 8.61
N ALA A 352 4.26 -15.35 8.58
CA ALA A 352 5.00 -15.84 9.74
C ALA A 352 6.06 -14.83 10.23
N GLN A 353 6.82 -14.22 9.32
CA GLN A 353 7.82 -13.21 9.67
C GLN A 353 7.17 -11.97 10.30
N ARG A 354 6.07 -11.47 9.73
CA ARG A 354 5.30 -10.35 10.29
C ARG A 354 4.76 -10.67 11.68
N ALA A 355 4.21 -11.87 11.87
CA ALA A 355 3.67 -12.32 13.14
C ALA A 355 4.78 -12.45 14.20
N ALA A 356 5.95 -12.98 13.82
CA ALA A 356 7.09 -13.11 14.71
C ALA A 356 7.63 -11.75 15.18
N VAL A 357 7.69 -10.76 14.28
CA VAL A 357 8.06 -9.38 14.62
C VAL A 357 7.06 -8.76 15.60
N LEU A 358 5.76 -8.83 15.30
CA LEU A 358 4.72 -8.30 16.20
C LEU A 358 4.73 -9.02 17.55
N SER A 359 4.92 -10.33 17.57
CA SER A 359 4.97 -11.12 18.80
C SER A 359 6.15 -10.70 19.67
N ALA A 360 7.36 -10.59 19.11
CA ALA A 360 8.55 -10.13 19.83
C ALA A 360 8.37 -8.73 20.43
N MET A 361 7.73 -7.81 19.68
CA MET A 361 7.42 -6.47 20.16
C MET A 361 6.36 -6.51 21.27
N SER A 362 5.30 -7.30 21.14
CA SER A 362 4.21 -7.36 22.12
C SER A 362 4.68 -7.85 23.49
N HIS A 363 5.53 -8.88 23.54
CA HIS A 363 6.11 -9.42 24.77
C HIS A 363 7.06 -8.43 25.45
N SER A 364 7.64 -7.50 24.69
CA SER A 364 8.56 -6.49 25.19
C SER A 364 7.85 -5.28 25.80
N VAL A 365 6.52 -5.18 25.67
CA VAL A 365 5.76 -4.01 26.11
C VAL A 365 4.76 -4.34 27.21
N THR A 366 4.81 -3.55 28.29
CA THR A 366 3.96 -3.70 29.47
C THR A 366 2.78 -2.72 29.51
N ASP A 367 2.85 -1.59 28.79
CA ASP A 367 1.81 -0.56 28.77
C ASP A 367 0.82 -0.81 27.63
N GLU A 368 -0.48 -0.87 27.98
CA GLU A 368 -1.58 -1.24 27.10
C GLU A 368 -1.74 -0.30 25.90
N ARG A 369 -1.31 0.96 26.00
CA ARG A 369 -1.39 1.93 24.89
C ARG A 369 -0.53 1.49 23.71
N TYR A 370 0.67 0.98 23.99
CA TYR A 370 1.56 0.48 22.95
C TYR A 370 1.11 -0.87 22.41
N ARG A 371 0.47 -1.70 23.23
CA ARG A 371 -0.22 -2.89 22.70
C ARG A 371 -1.31 -2.49 21.73
N GLY A 372 -2.06 -1.42 22.03
CA GLY A 372 -3.01 -0.81 21.11
C GLY A 372 -2.40 -0.47 19.74
N LEU A 373 -1.21 0.14 19.72
CA LEU A 373 -0.47 0.45 18.48
C LEU A 373 -0.08 -0.82 17.69
N LEU A 374 0.44 -1.83 18.38
CA LEU A 374 0.80 -3.10 17.76
C LEU A 374 -0.42 -3.84 17.19
N ARG A 375 -1.55 -3.80 17.90
CA ARG A 375 -2.83 -4.34 17.42
C ARG A 375 -3.31 -3.61 16.17
N SER A 376 -3.12 -2.29 16.07
CA SER A 376 -3.42 -1.51 14.85
C SER A 376 -2.62 -2.03 13.65
N TYR A 377 -1.32 -2.32 13.81
CA TYR A 377 -0.53 -2.97 12.76
C TYR A 377 -1.04 -4.37 12.42
N GLY A 378 -1.37 -5.16 13.43
CA GLY A 378 -1.96 -6.49 13.28
C GLY A 378 -3.23 -6.49 12.43
N GLN A 379 -4.11 -5.52 12.68
CA GLN A 379 -5.34 -5.33 11.91
C GLN A 379 -5.04 -5.04 10.43
N LEU A 380 -4.06 -4.18 10.14
CA LEU A 380 -3.65 -3.91 8.76
C LEU A 380 -3.10 -5.16 8.08
N PHE A 381 -2.25 -5.94 8.75
CA PHE A 381 -1.68 -7.15 8.13
C PHE A 381 -2.73 -8.21 7.77
N SER A 382 -3.82 -8.29 8.52
CA SER A 382 -4.85 -9.31 8.32
C SER A 382 -5.58 -9.24 6.98
N GLY A 383 -5.59 -8.07 6.31
CA GLY A 383 -6.31 -7.83 5.06
C GLY A 383 -5.57 -6.89 4.11
N GLN A 384 -4.25 -6.76 4.24
CA GLN A 384 -3.50 -5.90 3.33
C GLN A 384 -3.36 -6.55 1.95
N HIS A 385 -3.05 -7.85 1.91
CA HIS A 385 -2.64 -8.52 0.67
C HIS A 385 -3.81 -8.69 -0.30
N ASP A 386 -4.96 -9.13 0.20
CA ASP A 386 -6.19 -9.27 -0.57
C ASP A 386 -6.67 -7.93 -1.11
N MET A 387 -6.58 -6.86 -0.32
CA MET A 387 -6.99 -5.54 -0.75
C MET A 387 -6.07 -4.96 -1.81
N PHE A 388 -4.75 -5.09 -1.70
CA PHE A 388 -3.83 -4.68 -2.77
C PHE A 388 -4.03 -5.50 -4.05
N MET A 389 -4.30 -6.80 -3.92
CA MET A 389 -4.58 -7.68 -5.06
C MET A 389 -5.86 -7.27 -5.81
N MET A 390 -6.94 -6.98 -5.07
CA MET A 390 -8.26 -6.72 -5.66
C MET A 390 -8.49 -5.24 -6.03
N ARG A 391 -7.94 -4.30 -5.24
CA ARG A 391 -8.21 -2.85 -5.35
C ARG A 391 -7.00 -2.02 -5.75
N GLY A 392 -5.80 -2.62 -5.87
CA GLY A 392 -4.57 -1.92 -6.26
C GLY A 392 -4.30 -0.70 -5.37
N ALA A 393 -4.17 0.48 -5.98
CA ALA A 393 -3.76 1.70 -5.27
C ALA A 393 -4.79 2.15 -4.21
N LEU A 394 -6.07 1.84 -4.40
CA LEU A 394 -7.11 2.16 -3.40
C LEU A 394 -6.97 1.37 -2.11
N ALA A 395 -6.19 0.28 -2.10
CA ALA A 395 -5.89 -0.44 -0.87
C ALA A 395 -5.18 0.46 0.16
N SER A 396 -4.41 1.46 -0.27
CA SER A 396 -3.76 2.44 0.62
C SER A 396 -4.75 3.23 1.48
N LEU A 397 -6.01 3.38 1.06
CA LEU A 397 -7.06 3.98 1.89
C LEU A 397 -7.36 3.14 3.14
N GLY A 398 -7.43 1.81 3.01
CA GLY A 398 -7.73 0.94 4.16
C GLY A 398 -6.50 0.41 4.89
N PHE A 399 -5.38 0.27 4.18
CA PHE A 399 -4.24 -0.55 4.58
C PHE A 399 -2.88 0.18 4.43
N GLY A 400 -2.94 1.50 4.27
CA GLY A 400 -1.79 2.39 4.22
C GLY A 400 -1.47 3.04 5.56
N VAL A 401 -0.45 3.91 5.56
CA VAL A 401 -0.02 4.65 6.76
C VAL A 401 -1.10 5.60 7.27
N GLY A 402 -1.94 6.14 6.38
CA GLY A 402 -3.09 6.97 6.76
C GLY A 402 -4.10 6.23 7.64
N ALA A 403 -4.47 5.01 7.24
CA ALA A 403 -5.40 4.17 8.00
C ALA A 403 -4.83 3.77 9.36
N TYR A 404 -3.53 3.42 9.40
CA TYR A 404 -2.80 3.16 10.65
C TYR A 404 -2.93 4.34 11.62
N LEU A 405 -2.54 5.54 11.17
CA LEU A 405 -2.55 6.73 12.02
C LEU A 405 -3.96 7.13 12.44
N GLY A 406 -4.95 6.97 11.57
CA GLY A 406 -6.36 7.17 11.92
C GLY A 406 -6.83 6.29 13.08
N ASP A 407 -6.49 4.99 13.05
CA ASP A 407 -6.85 4.06 14.13
C ASP A 407 -6.09 4.35 15.43
N VAL A 408 -4.81 4.74 15.33
CA VAL A 408 -4.03 5.21 16.48
C VAL A 408 -4.64 6.46 17.12
N PHE A 409 -5.11 7.41 16.32
CA PHE A 409 -5.76 8.64 16.81
C PHE A 409 -7.06 8.33 17.54
N LEU A 410 -7.86 7.40 17.02
CA LEU A 410 -9.08 6.94 17.67
C LEU A 410 -8.76 6.30 19.03
N LYS A 411 -7.82 5.35 19.05
CA LYS A 411 -7.46 4.58 20.27
C LYS A 411 -6.78 5.41 21.35
N LEU A 412 -5.98 6.42 20.98
CA LEU A 412 -5.23 7.23 21.94
C LEU A 412 -5.89 8.57 22.30
N GLY A 413 -6.53 9.21 21.32
CA GLY A 413 -7.05 10.58 21.44
C GLY A 413 -8.57 10.68 21.54
N ASN A 414 -9.29 9.56 21.38
CA ASN A 414 -10.77 9.50 21.35
C ASN A 414 -11.41 10.46 20.31
N LYS A 415 -10.66 10.80 19.25
CA LYS A 415 -11.15 11.55 18.09
C LYS A 415 -11.10 10.63 16.88
N ASP A 416 -12.23 10.49 16.20
CA ASP A 416 -12.29 9.73 14.95
C ASP A 416 -11.88 10.64 13.79
N ALA A 417 -10.65 10.47 13.32
CA ALA A 417 -10.09 11.15 12.14
C ALA A 417 -9.70 10.13 11.04
N ARG A 418 -10.32 8.94 11.05
CA ARG A 418 -9.92 7.83 10.20
C ARG A 418 -10.11 8.14 8.72
N ILE A 419 -11.21 8.79 8.36
CA ILE A 419 -11.57 9.08 6.95
C ILE A 419 -10.62 10.14 6.36
N GLU A 420 -10.33 11.16 7.14
CA GLU A 420 -9.46 12.27 6.78
C GLU A 420 -8.02 11.80 6.61
N LEU A 421 -7.50 11.05 7.59
CA LEU A 421 -6.14 10.53 7.56
C LEU A 421 -5.97 9.41 6.52
N MET A 422 -6.98 8.56 6.28
CA MET A 422 -6.88 7.57 5.21
C MET A 422 -6.82 8.21 3.82
N THR A 423 -7.66 9.21 3.57
CA THR A 423 -7.83 9.79 2.24
C THR A 423 -6.62 10.64 1.87
N CYS A 424 -6.12 11.42 2.83
CA CYS A 424 -4.88 12.19 2.68
C CYS A 424 -3.64 11.27 2.66
N GLY A 425 -3.61 10.25 3.54
CA GLY A 425 -2.50 9.29 3.62
C GLY A 425 -2.29 8.53 2.32
N ALA A 426 -3.36 8.04 1.69
CA ALA A 426 -3.27 7.39 0.39
C ALA A 426 -2.70 8.33 -0.69
N GLY A 427 -3.13 9.59 -0.75
CA GLY A 427 -2.59 10.59 -1.68
C GLY A 427 -1.09 10.83 -1.48
N ILE A 428 -0.63 10.92 -0.24
CA ILE A 428 0.79 11.08 0.09
C ILE A 428 1.60 9.84 -0.28
N GLU A 429 1.07 8.63 -0.03
CA GLU A 429 1.73 7.38 -0.37
C GLU A 429 1.85 7.19 -1.90
N TRP A 430 0.81 7.57 -2.65
CA TRP A 430 0.84 7.60 -4.12
C TRP A 430 1.87 8.60 -4.63
N ALA A 431 1.89 9.83 -4.08
CA ALA A 431 2.88 10.84 -4.44
C ALA A 431 4.30 10.36 -4.14
N LEU A 432 4.51 9.74 -2.96
CA LEU A 432 5.78 9.12 -2.59
C LEU A 432 6.20 8.06 -3.61
N GLY A 433 5.28 7.17 -4.01
CA GLY A 433 5.47 6.13 -5.02
C GLY A 433 5.86 6.67 -6.39
N LEU A 434 5.26 7.79 -6.79
CA LEU A 434 5.54 8.49 -8.05
C LEU A 434 6.82 9.34 -8.00
N GLY A 435 7.36 9.58 -6.81
CA GLY A 435 8.46 10.52 -6.59
C GLY A 435 8.04 11.97 -6.79
N ALA A 436 6.79 12.28 -6.48
CA ALA A 436 6.19 13.60 -6.61
C ALA A 436 5.86 14.20 -5.23
N SER A 437 5.72 15.52 -5.15
CA SER A 437 5.19 16.22 -3.98
C SER A 437 3.67 16.11 -3.95
N TYR A 438 3.07 15.84 -2.80
CA TYR A 438 1.62 15.86 -2.65
C TYR A 438 1.13 17.30 -2.44
N ILE A 439 0.10 17.71 -3.18
CA ILE A 439 -0.60 18.99 -2.95
C ILE A 439 -1.83 18.70 -2.09
N PRO A 440 -1.93 19.22 -0.86
CA PRO A 440 -3.10 19.02 -0.01
C PRO A 440 -4.39 19.49 -0.67
N ARG A 441 -5.48 18.75 -0.48
CA ARG A 441 -6.79 19.14 -1.00
C ARG A 441 -7.50 20.12 -0.07
N ASP A 442 -8.14 21.10 -0.68
CA ASP A 442 -9.12 21.96 -0.02
C ASP A 442 -10.49 21.63 -0.61
N TYR A 443 -11.48 21.37 0.24
CA TYR A 443 -12.87 21.10 -0.14
C TYR A 443 -13.80 22.29 0.13
N GLY A 444 -13.26 23.51 0.27
CA GLY A 444 -14.02 24.76 0.48
C GLY A 444 -14.51 24.97 1.93
N GLY A 445 -14.39 23.96 2.78
CA GLY A 445 -14.65 24.03 4.23
C GLY A 445 -13.79 23.07 5.06
N PHE A 446 -12.88 22.35 4.41
CA PHE A 446 -11.98 21.39 5.03
C PHE A 446 -10.65 21.38 4.27
N ASP A 447 -9.56 21.70 4.97
CA ASP A 447 -8.20 21.74 4.45
C ASP A 447 -7.42 20.51 4.95
N GLU A 448 -6.93 19.69 4.01
CA GLU A 448 -6.11 18.52 4.30
C GLU A 448 -4.68 18.86 4.73
N THR A 449 -4.25 20.13 4.71
CA THR A 449 -2.86 20.53 4.98
C THR A 449 -2.36 20.00 6.32
N TRP A 450 -3.15 20.11 7.39
CA TRP A 450 -2.75 19.63 8.71
C TRP A 450 -2.61 18.11 8.76
N ASN A 451 -3.58 17.39 8.20
CA ASN A 451 -3.54 15.93 8.09
C ASN A 451 -2.33 15.47 7.26
N SER A 452 -2.03 16.21 6.19
CA SER A 452 -0.87 15.95 5.33
C SER A 452 0.44 16.10 6.09
N GLN A 453 0.54 17.10 6.97
CA GLN A 453 1.71 17.30 7.83
C GLN A 453 1.88 16.17 8.86
N ILE A 454 0.79 15.61 9.41
CA ILE A 454 0.85 14.47 10.33
C ILE A 454 1.47 13.26 9.62
N ILE A 455 0.93 12.88 8.44
CA ILE A 455 1.45 11.75 7.66
C ILE A 455 2.89 11.99 7.22
N ALA A 456 3.20 13.20 6.73
CA ALA A 456 4.54 13.56 6.30
C ALA A 456 5.54 13.54 7.48
N SER A 457 5.14 13.97 8.68
CA SER A 457 5.98 13.92 9.88
C SER A 457 6.24 12.48 10.32
N TYR A 458 5.25 11.59 10.16
CA TYR A 458 5.41 10.17 10.43
C TYR A 458 6.42 9.52 9.46
N LEU A 459 6.21 9.67 8.15
CA LEU A 459 7.06 9.09 7.09
C LEU A 459 8.46 9.74 7.04
N GLY A 460 8.51 11.04 7.29
CA GLY A 460 9.73 11.85 7.29
C GLY A 460 10.53 11.76 8.59
N ARG A 461 9.89 11.32 9.69
CA ARG A 461 10.47 11.25 11.04
C ARG A 461 11.01 12.58 11.56
N THR A 462 10.53 13.69 11.02
CA THR A 462 10.91 15.05 11.39
C THR A 462 9.82 15.67 12.27
N ARG A 463 10.21 16.61 13.14
CA ARG A 463 9.22 17.47 13.80
C ARG A 463 8.53 18.32 12.73
N PRO A 464 7.21 18.53 12.81
CA PRO A 464 6.57 19.55 11.99
C PRO A 464 7.28 20.88 12.28
N ARG A 465 7.72 21.58 11.24
CA ARG A 465 7.87 23.04 11.37
C ARG A 465 6.45 23.57 11.22
N PRO A 466 5.94 24.42 12.13
CA PRO A 466 4.67 25.09 11.91
C PRO A 466 4.81 25.87 10.60
N SER A 467 4.18 25.37 9.56
CA SER A 467 4.07 26.05 8.28
C SER A 467 2.68 26.61 8.20
N ASP A 468 2.57 27.90 7.90
CA ASP A 468 1.36 28.47 7.29
C ASP A 468 0.83 27.51 6.22
N PRO A 469 -0.49 27.50 5.94
CA PRO A 469 -1.07 26.68 4.90
C PRO A 469 -0.18 26.69 3.65
N ILE A 470 0.20 25.52 3.15
CA ILE A 470 1.08 25.45 1.97
C ILE A 470 0.43 26.19 0.79
N ALA A 471 -0.91 26.21 0.74
CA ALA A 471 -1.70 27.08 -0.12
C ALA A 471 -1.29 28.56 0.01
N ASN A 472 -1.18 29.12 1.23
CA ASN A 472 -0.75 30.51 1.44
C ASN A 472 0.70 30.75 1.03
N ARG A 473 1.62 29.79 1.19
CA ARG A 473 3.02 29.97 0.73
C ARG A 473 3.17 29.78 -0.78
N MET A 474 2.40 28.88 -1.38
CA MET A 474 2.28 28.73 -2.83
C MET A 474 1.66 29.98 -3.45
N HIS A 475 0.62 30.56 -2.86
CA HIS A 475 0.04 31.84 -3.27
C HIS A 475 1.02 32.99 -3.06
N ILE A 476 1.78 33.07 -1.96
CA ILE A 476 2.79 34.15 -1.78
C ILE A 476 3.97 34.01 -2.78
N VAL A 477 4.38 32.80 -3.14
CA VAL A 477 5.39 32.57 -4.19
C VAL A 477 4.79 32.74 -5.59
N SER A 478 3.52 32.44 -5.79
CA SER A 478 2.78 32.66 -7.04
C SER A 478 2.53 34.15 -7.30
N ASP A 479 1.97 34.85 -6.31
CA ASP A 479 1.62 36.28 -6.33
C ASP A 479 2.87 37.17 -6.23
N GLY A 480 3.92 36.72 -5.54
CA GLY A 480 5.18 37.46 -5.39
C GLY A 480 6.23 37.18 -6.47
N LEU A 481 6.11 36.08 -7.21
CA LEU A 481 7.10 35.60 -8.18
C LEU A 481 6.42 35.00 -9.43
N LEU A 482 5.97 35.87 -10.35
CA LEU A 482 5.78 35.56 -11.78
C LEU A 482 4.96 34.30 -12.14
N ALA A 483 4.12 33.75 -11.27
CA ALA A 483 3.19 32.70 -11.68
C ALA A 483 2.10 33.37 -12.52
N VAL A 484 2.02 32.98 -13.79
CA VAL A 484 1.07 33.58 -14.71
C VAL A 484 -0.27 32.89 -14.49
N SER A 485 -1.05 33.41 -13.55
CA SER A 485 -2.50 33.18 -13.50
C SER A 485 -3.11 33.82 -14.76
N ASP A 486 -4.06 33.13 -15.39
CA ASP A 486 -4.77 33.56 -16.62
C ASP A 486 -4.09 33.32 -17.99
N VAL A 487 -3.00 32.56 -18.06
CA VAL A 487 -2.46 32.03 -19.33
C VAL A 487 -2.80 30.54 -19.51
N PRO A 488 -3.21 30.09 -20.71
CA PRO A 488 -3.50 28.69 -20.96
C PRO A 488 -2.33 27.78 -20.53
N PRO A 489 -2.60 26.68 -19.80
CA PRO A 489 -1.54 25.79 -19.30
C PRO A 489 -0.57 25.30 -20.39
N LEU A 490 -1.05 25.16 -21.63
CA LEU A 490 -0.23 24.79 -22.78
C LEU A 490 0.83 25.84 -23.16
N GLU A 491 0.50 27.13 -23.09
CA GLU A 491 1.45 28.20 -23.39
C GLU A 491 2.52 28.32 -22.30
N VAL A 492 2.13 28.12 -21.04
CA VAL A 492 3.08 27.99 -19.91
C VAL A 492 4.01 26.80 -20.14
N ALA A 493 3.46 25.66 -20.52
CA ALA A 493 4.26 24.47 -20.78
C ALA A 493 5.33 24.73 -21.85
N ARG A 494 4.94 25.29 -23.00
CA ARG A 494 5.84 25.58 -24.15
C ARG A 494 6.89 26.64 -23.87
N ASN A 495 6.58 27.66 -23.08
CA ASN A 495 7.49 28.80 -22.87
C ASN A 495 8.44 28.60 -21.67
N PHE A 496 8.02 27.85 -20.65
CA PHE A 496 8.81 27.61 -19.45
C PHE A 496 9.70 26.34 -19.58
N HIS A 497 10.47 26.22 -20.67
CA HIS A 497 11.45 25.13 -20.87
C HIS A 497 12.92 25.57 -20.74
N SER A 498 13.20 26.86 -20.57
CA SER A 498 14.53 27.45 -20.74
C SER A 498 15.36 27.53 -19.44
N LEU A 499 16.70 27.60 -19.57
CA LEU A 499 17.70 27.78 -18.49
C LEU A 499 17.35 28.83 -17.40
N PRO A 500 16.64 29.94 -17.68
CA PRO A 500 16.15 30.86 -16.66
C PRO A 500 15.03 30.28 -15.78
N ALA A 501 14.13 29.46 -16.34
CA ALA A 501 13.10 28.77 -15.57
C ALA A 501 13.69 27.69 -14.67
N SER A 502 14.78 27.01 -15.07
CA SER A 502 15.49 26.10 -14.17
C SER A 502 16.23 26.82 -13.03
N ARG A 503 16.68 28.07 -13.24
CA ARG A 503 17.19 28.94 -12.16
C ARG A 503 16.07 29.39 -11.22
N PHE A 504 14.94 29.85 -11.75
CA PHE A 504 13.75 30.17 -10.95
C PHE A 504 13.25 28.96 -10.16
N ARG A 505 13.20 27.77 -10.78
CA ARG A 505 12.85 26.51 -10.11
C ARG A 505 13.90 26.05 -9.11
N ASN A 506 15.18 26.26 -9.38
CA ASN A 506 16.22 26.03 -8.38
C ASN A 506 16.12 27.01 -7.21
N VAL A 507 15.66 28.23 -7.45
CA VAL A 507 15.37 29.23 -6.42
C VAL A 507 14.08 28.87 -5.67
N ALA A 508 12.99 28.48 -6.34
CA ALA A 508 11.75 28.03 -5.74
C ALA A 508 11.94 26.72 -4.97
N ARG A 509 12.67 25.74 -5.53
CA ARG A 509 13.12 24.53 -4.84
C ARG A 509 14.00 24.89 -3.64
N ARG A 510 14.95 25.81 -3.78
CA ARG A 510 15.73 26.32 -2.63
C ARG A 510 14.90 27.10 -1.62
N LEU A 511 13.82 27.78 -2.00
CA LEU A 511 12.93 28.51 -1.09
C LEU A 511 11.92 27.57 -0.42
N MET A 512 11.52 26.50 -1.11
CA MET A 512 10.67 25.41 -0.60
C MET A 512 11.47 24.47 0.31
N GLU A 513 12.75 24.24 0.02
CA GLU A 513 13.64 23.34 0.77
C GLU A 513 14.59 24.07 1.75
N ALA A 514 14.80 25.38 1.66
CA ALA A 514 15.76 26.10 2.52
C ALA A 514 15.27 27.46 3.06
N THR A 515 15.56 27.68 4.34
CA THR A 515 15.89 28.99 4.92
C THR A 515 17.36 29.37 4.59
N PRO A 516 17.75 30.66 4.61
CA PRO A 516 18.67 31.28 3.62
C PRO A 516 20.21 31.08 3.77
N ASN A 517 20.96 31.78 2.90
CA ASN A 517 22.36 32.31 2.81
C ASN A 517 23.66 31.62 3.31
N ALA A 518 24.81 32.07 2.78
CA ALA A 518 26.14 31.44 2.95
C ALA A 518 26.74 31.45 4.38
N SER A 519 26.38 32.43 5.23
CA SER A 519 26.67 32.39 6.68
C SER A 519 25.77 31.40 7.42
N GLU A 520 24.58 31.13 6.87
CA GLU A 520 23.62 30.15 7.37
C GLU A 520 23.92 28.74 6.82
N LEU A 521 24.71 28.58 5.75
CA LEU A 521 25.26 27.29 5.32
C LEU A 521 26.30 26.76 6.32
N GLN A 522 27.09 27.66 6.93
CA GLN A 522 27.96 27.32 8.05
C GLN A 522 27.13 26.99 9.30
N ASN A 523 26.05 27.74 9.58
CA ASN A 523 25.08 27.37 10.62
C ASN A 523 24.30 26.10 10.27
N ALA A 524 24.10 25.73 9.02
CA ALA A 524 23.41 24.50 8.60
C ALA A 524 24.37 23.32 8.69
N VAL A 525 25.66 23.50 8.40
CA VAL A 525 26.71 22.51 8.72
C VAL A 525 26.85 22.36 10.23
N ASP A 526 26.77 23.46 11.00
CA ASP A 526 26.81 23.43 12.47
C ASP A 526 25.50 22.92 13.08
N GLN A 527 24.34 23.13 12.43
CA GLN A 527 23.03 22.61 12.80
C GLN A 527 22.90 21.14 12.43
N ILE A 528 23.44 20.70 11.30
CA ILE A 528 23.57 19.28 10.93
C ILE A 528 24.55 18.59 11.88
N ASN A 529 25.68 19.24 12.22
CA ASN A 529 26.58 18.73 13.27
C ASN A 529 25.94 18.76 14.67
N ALA A 530 25.06 19.71 14.96
CA ALA A 530 24.31 19.79 16.20
C ALA A 530 23.16 18.79 16.23
N ASP A 531 22.51 18.51 15.11
CA ASP A 531 21.44 17.52 14.93
C ASP A 531 22.05 16.11 15.00
N VAL A 532 23.26 15.90 14.46
CA VAL A 532 24.07 14.68 14.63
C VAL A 532 24.51 14.50 16.09
N LYS A 533 24.99 15.56 16.77
CA LYS A 533 25.33 15.51 18.20
C LYS A 533 24.11 15.40 19.12
N HIS A 534 22.97 15.99 18.75
CA HIS A 534 21.70 15.84 19.44
C HIS A 534 21.14 14.44 19.24
N PHE A 535 21.33 13.85 18.06
CA PHE A 535 20.98 12.47 17.72
C PHE A 535 21.82 11.47 18.53
N GLU A 536 23.15 11.65 18.60
CA GLU A 536 24.04 10.82 19.44
C GLU A 536 23.64 10.90 20.93
N ARG A 537 23.35 12.10 21.43
CA ARG A 537 22.84 12.31 22.81
C ARG A 537 21.40 11.83 23.02
N ARG A 538 20.61 11.66 21.96
CA ARG A 538 19.20 11.24 22.01
C ARG A 538 19.06 9.73 21.92
N ALA A 539 19.95 9.02 21.24
CA ALA A 539 20.06 7.56 21.33
C ALA A 539 20.42 7.12 22.77
N GLU A 540 21.39 7.78 23.40
CA GLU A 540 21.77 7.51 24.80
C GLU A 540 20.70 7.99 25.82
N ARG A 541 19.94 9.05 25.53
CA ARG A 541 18.84 9.53 26.40
C ARG A 541 17.51 8.80 26.21
N LEU A 542 17.18 8.32 25.01
CA LEU A 542 15.94 7.58 24.77
C LEU A 542 15.96 6.20 25.43
N ALA A 543 17.14 5.58 25.52
CA ALA A 543 17.35 4.37 26.33
C ALA A 543 17.16 4.60 27.85
N SER A 544 17.31 5.84 28.33
CA SER A 544 17.14 6.21 29.76
C SER A 544 15.82 6.92 30.08
N TRP A 545 15.01 7.26 29.07
CA TRP A 545 13.72 7.92 29.26
C TRP A 545 12.58 6.91 29.31
N LYS A 546 11.96 6.76 30.48
CA LYS A 546 10.64 6.13 30.60
C LYS A 546 9.65 6.93 29.75
N VAL A 547 9.32 6.40 28.57
CA VAL A 547 8.45 6.97 27.52
C VAL A 547 7.05 7.37 28.03
N GLY A 548 6.65 6.90 29.21
CA GLY A 548 5.48 7.39 29.95
C GLY A 548 5.44 8.92 30.12
N ALA A 549 6.60 9.59 30.23
CA ALA A 549 6.68 11.06 30.37
C ALA A 549 6.35 11.83 29.07
N LEU A 550 6.59 11.23 27.88
CA LEU A 550 6.30 11.86 26.59
C LEU A 550 4.80 11.86 26.28
N PHE A 551 4.12 10.75 26.62
CA PHE A 551 2.66 10.66 26.46
C PHE A 551 1.90 11.41 27.57
N SER A 552 2.43 11.51 28.80
CA SER A 552 1.80 12.33 29.84
C SER A 552 1.97 13.83 29.61
N GLY A 553 3.11 14.26 29.05
CA GLY A 553 3.36 15.66 28.70
C GLY A 553 2.58 16.14 27.46
N ALA A 554 2.27 15.24 26.52
CA ALA A 554 1.54 15.57 25.31
C ALA A 554 0.01 15.67 25.52
N ILE A 555 -0.54 15.03 26.56
CA ILE A 555 -1.95 15.21 26.97
C ILE A 555 -2.20 16.62 27.54
N LEU A 556 -1.15 17.31 27.98
CA LEU A 556 -1.19 18.72 28.42
C LEU A 556 -1.03 19.73 27.27
N ALA A 557 -0.60 19.30 26.08
CA ALA A 557 -0.65 20.13 24.89
C ALA A 557 -2.08 20.07 24.33
N THR A 558 -2.64 21.24 24.01
CA THR A 558 -3.92 21.33 23.32
C THR A 558 -3.90 20.41 22.09
N VAL A 559 -5.00 19.67 21.91
CA VAL A 559 -5.18 18.55 20.95
C VAL A 559 -4.99 18.99 19.48
N GLU A 560 -4.72 20.27 19.21
CA GLU A 560 -4.55 20.83 17.87
C GLU A 560 -3.09 20.94 17.42
N ASP A 561 -2.09 21.08 18.32
CA ASP A 561 -0.68 21.32 17.91
C ASP A 561 0.28 20.14 18.16
N GLY A 562 -0.11 19.16 19.00
CA GLY A 562 0.79 18.10 19.48
C GLY A 562 0.93 16.88 18.55
N TRP A 563 -0.02 16.65 17.65
CA TRP A 563 -0.16 15.37 16.96
C TRP A 563 0.95 15.00 15.97
N PRO A 564 1.47 15.91 15.11
CA PRO A 564 2.57 15.53 14.23
C PRO A 564 3.87 15.26 15.03
N ILE A 565 4.04 15.86 16.21
CA ILE A 565 5.13 15.54 17.15
C ILE A 565 4.93 14.14 17.73
N ILE A 566 3.70 13.80 18.13
CA ILE A 566 3.35 12.45 18.62
C ILE A 566 3.56 11.41 17.52
N ALA A 567 3.16 11.69 16.27
CA ALA A 567 3.34 10.79 15.14
C ALA A 567 4.84 10.53 14.86
N SER A 568 5.65 11.59 14.81
CA SER A 568 7.11 11.47 14.66
C SER A 568 7.76 10.71 15.83
N ALA A 569 7.35 10.98 17.07
CA ALA A 569 7.86 10.29 18.25
C ALA A 569 7.42 8.81 18.31
N GLY A 570 6.19 8.52 17.91
CA GLY A 570 5.64 7.17 17.80
C GLY A 570 6.38 6.35 16.74
N ALA A 571 6.67 6.93 15.58
CA ALA A 571 7.54 6.33 14.58
C ALA A 571 8.92 6.01 15.17
N ALA A 572 9.60 7.00 15.76
CA ALA A 572 10.93 6.80 16.34
C ALA A 572 10.96 5.70 17.43
N TRP A 573 9.94 5.63 18.28
CA TRP A 573 9.77 4.57 19.27
C TRP A 573 9.62 3.20 18.62
N LEU A 574 8.76 3.08 17.61
CA LEU A 574 8.53 1.83 16.89
C LEU A 574 9.83 1.29 16.29
N TYR A 575 10.61 2.14 15.63
CA TYR A 575 11.88 1.75 15.02
C TYR A 575 12.96 1.40 16.04
N ALA A 576 13.03 2.09 17.18
CA ALA A 576 13.93 1.73 18.28
C ALA A 576 13.58 0.34 18.86
N MET A 577 12.30 0.04 19.02
CA MET A 577 11.83 -1.28 19.44
C MET A 577 12.21 -2.38 18.44
N LEU A 578 12.10 -2.11 17.14
CA LEU A 578 12.53 -3.03 16.09
C LEU A 578 14.05 -3.31 16.15
N GLU A 579 14.88 -2.32 16.48
CA GLU A 579 16.33 -2.50 16.60
C GLU A 579 16.72 -3.29 17.87
N GLU A 580 16.15 -2.94 19.03
CA GLU A 580 16.59 -3.49 20.31
C GLU A 580 15.97 -4.86 20.63
N LYS A 581 14.71 -5.10 20.25
CA LYS A 581 13.89 -6.19 20.81
C LYS A 581 13.64 -7.37 19.87
N ILE A 582 14.01 -7.28 18.59
CA ILE A 582 13.92 -8.43 17.67
C ILE A 582 14.98 -9.48 18.09
N PRO A 583 14.65 -10.77 18.26
CA PRO A 583 15.62 -11.83 18.59
C PRO A 583 16.71 -12.02 17.53
N ALA A 584 17.92 -12.39 17.93
CA ALA A 584 19.07 -12.53 17.01
C ALA A 584 18.84 -13.53 15.86
N GLN A 585 18.08 -14.59 16.09
CA GLN A 585 17.70 -15.59 15.06
C GLN A 585 16.82 -14.95 13.97
N LEU A 586 15.82 -14.17 14.35
CA LEU A 586 15.02 -13.35 13.44
C LEU A 586 15.86 -12.25 12.77
N ARG A 587 16.91 -11.74 13.43
CA ARG A 587 17.83 -10.74 12.84
C ARG A 587 18.70 -11.32 11.72
N ASP A 588 18.95 -12.62 11.71
CA ASP A 588 19.75 -13.30 10.69
C ASP A 588 18.88 -13.69 9.48
N GLU A 589 17.65 -14.15 9.70
CA GLU A 589 16.65 -14.41 8.64
C GLU A 589 16.15 -13.13 7.95
N LEU A 590 16.09 -12.02 8.69
CA LEU A 590 15.71 -10.72 8.16
C LEU A 590 16.91 -9.91 7.67
N THR A 591 18.07 -10.49 7.34
CA THR A 591 19.32 -9.74 7.08
C THR A 591 19.18 -8.56 6.11
N ASP A 592 18.42 -8.71 5.01
CA ASP A 592 18.15 -7.63 4.05
C ASP A 592 17.08 -6.64 4.53
N ALA A 593 16.01 -7.13 5.16
CA ALA A 593 15.01 -6.29 5.83
C ALA A 593 15.59 -5.56 7.06
N ARG A 594 16.66 -6.09 7.66
CA ARG A 594 17.44 -5.53 8.76
C ARG A 594 18.37 -4.44 8.24
N ALA A 595 19.04 -4.62 7.10
CA ALA A 595 19.78 -3.51 6.50
C ALA A 595 18.88 -2.28 6.26
N MET A 596 17.61 -2.53 5.93
CA MET A 596 16.57 -1.51 5.80
C MET A 596 16.08 -1.00 7.17
N LEU A 597 15.67 -1.86 8.10
CA LEU A 597 15.18 -1.49 9.44
C LEU A 597 16.26 -0.80 10.28
N THR A 598 17.50 -1.28 10.26
CA THR A 598 18.68 -0.67 10.88
C THR A 598 19.12 0.59 10.12
N GLY A 599 19.03 0.62 8.78
CA GLY A 599 19.27 1.82 7.98
C GLY A 599 18.25 2.94 8.23
N LEU A 600 17.05 2.58 8.70
CA LEU A 600 15.96 3.50 9.03
C LEU A 600 15.91 3.89 10.51
N ALA A 601 16.29 2.98 11.43
CA ALA A 601 16.52 3.29 12.85
C ALA A 601 17.71 4.26 13.04
N THR A 602 18.69 4.22 12.14
CA THR A 602 19.83 5.16 12.09
C THR A 602 19.58 6.42 11.23
N GLY A 603 18.33 6.63 10.79
CA GLY A 603 17.91 7.54 9.72
C GLY A 603 18.10 9.04 9.97
N SER A 604 19.30 9.54 9.70
CA SER A 604 19.47 10.79 8.96
C SER A 604 19.67 10.43 7.48
N SER A 605 19.34 11.33 6.54
CA SER A 605 19.27 11.07 5.09
C SER A 605 20.33 10.10 4.54
N LEU A 606 20.01 9.36 3.46
CA LEU A 606 20.96 8.47 2.75
C LEU A 606 22.35 9.12 2.53
N ASP A 607 22.41 10.44 2.37
CA ASP A 607 23.64 11.23 2.27
C ASP A 607 24.46 11.27 3.58
N ALA A 608 23.83 11.38 4.74
CA ALA A 608 24.51 11.38 6.04
C ALA A 608 25.13 10.01 6.39
N VAL A 609 24.48 8.92 5.98
CA VAL A 609 25.02 7.54 6.14
C VAL A 609 26.24 7.33 5.23
N VAL A 610 26.21 7.83 3.99
CA VAL A 610 27.34 7.80 3.06
C VAL A 610 28.52 8.66 3.57
N VAL A 611 28.24 9.82 4.16
CA VAL A 611 29.25 10.71 4.77
C VAL A 611 29.85 10.10 6.04
N SER A 612 29.04 9.45 6.89
CA SER A 612 29.49 8.73 8.09
C SER A 612 30.38 7.52 7.74
N ARG A 613 30.00 6.74 6.72
CA ARG A 613 30.80 5.62 6.20
C ARG A 613 32.12 6.09 5.59
N SER A 614 32.10 7.18 4.83
CA SER A 614 33.30 7.83 4.30
C SER A 614 34.24 8.31 5.42
N ARG A 615 33.70 8.92 6.48
CA ARG A 615 34.48 9.33 7.66
C ARG A 615 35.08 8.15 8.44
N LYS A 616 34.34 7.06 8.64
CA LYS A 616 34.85 5.85 9.31
C LYS A 616 35.92 5.14 8.48
N SER A 617 35.79 5.12 7.15
CA SER A 617 36.82 4.62 6.23
C SER A 617 38.10 5.46 6.28
N ILE A 618 37.96 6.80 6.31
CA ILE A 618 39.10 7.74 6.42
C ILE A 618 39.77 7.66 7.80
N ALA A 619 39.00 7.46 8.88
CA ALA A 619 39.55 7.28 10.23
C ALA A 619 40.30 5.95 10.39
N LYS A 620 39.83 4.88 9.73
CA LYS A 620 40.53 3.58 9.71
C LYS A 620 41.83 3.62 8.91
N ASN A 621 41.88 4.43 7.84
CA ASN A 621 43.09 4.67 7.04
C ASN A 621 44.07 5.68 7.67
N LYS A 622 43.70 6.36 8.76
CA LYS A 622 44.62 7.23 9.53
C LYS A 622 45.30 6.51 10.70
N ASN A 623 44.91 5.26 10.98
CA ASN A 623 45.51 4.40 11.99
C ASN A 623 46.26 3.21 11.35
N LEU A 624 46.73 3.37 10.12
CA LEU A 624 47.75 2.53 9.47
C LEU A 624 48.98 3.38 9.19
#